data_AF-A0A093R4J0-F1
#
_entry.id   AF-A0A093R4J0-F1
#
_cell.length_a   1.000
_cell.length_b   1.000
_cell.length_c   1.000
_cell.angle_alpha   90.00
_cell.angle_beta   90.00
_cell.angle_gamma   90.00
#
_symmetry.space_group_name_H-M   'P 1'
#
loop_
_entity.id
_entity.type
_entity.pdbx_description
1 polymer ?
#
loop_
_entity_poly.entity_id
_entity_poly.type
_entity_poly.pdbx_seq_one_letter_code
_entity_poly.pdbx_strand_id
1 'polypeptide(L)'
;MLQLCKVTASLLISNARAACNEDLLTREGVTFCINVTRQQPFPGLQQVQGIRIPVFDDPAEDLYQYFEQKCLVYCKNGRSRSAAICTAYLMRHRNLPLKDAFETVKTARPAAEPNAGFWSQLQRYEEDLQ
;
A
#
# COMPACT_ATOMS: atom_id res chain seq x y z
N MET A 1 -21.41 -14.08 7.56
CA MET A 1 -20.71 -13.57 8.76
C MET A 1 -20.06 -12.22 8.40
N LEU A 2 -20.16 -11.20 9.26
CA LEU A 2 -19.46 -9.92 9.07
C LEU A 2 -18.04 -10.08 9.59
N GLN A 3 -17.07 -10.22 8.68
CA GLN A 3 -15.67 -10.38 9.03
C GLN A 3 -14.76 -9.78 7.96
N LEU A 4 -13.59 -9.32 8.41
CA LEU A 4 -12.46 -8.97 7.56
C LEU A 4 -11.46 -10.13 7.65
N CYS A 5 -11.16 -10.79 6.53
CA CYS A 5 -10.23 -11.90 6.51
C CYS A 5 -8.82 -11.39 6.17
N LYS A 6 -7.82 -11.65 7.02
CA LYS A 6 -6.42 -11.26 6.76
C LYS A 6 -5.80 -12.18 5.72
N VAL A 7 -5.28 -11.60 4.65
CA VAL A 7 -4.46 -12.27 3.63
C VAL A 7 -2.98 -12.08 3.95
N THR A 8 -2.62 -10.86 4.35
CA THR A 8 -1.29 -10.52 4.92
C THR A 8 -1.47 -9.57 6.11
N ALA A 9 -0.37 -9.11 6.70
CA ALA A 9 -0.41 -8.07 7.74
C ALA A 9 -1.01 -6.73 7.26
N SER A 10 -0.99 -6.45 5.95
CA SER A 10 -1.46 -5.19 5.36
C SER A 10 -2.54 -5.37 4.29
N LEU A 11 -3.03 -6.60 4.07
CA LEU A 11 -4.04 -6.91 3.06
C LEU A 11 -5.16 -7.74 3.67
N LEU A 12 -6.40 -7.26 3.52
CA LEU A 12 -7.61 -7.94 3.98
C LEU A 12 -8.60 -8.10 2.82
N ILE A 13 -9.42 -9.15 2.88
CA ILE A 13 -10.53 -9.40 1.95
C ILE A 13 -11.85 -9.51 2.72
N SER A 14 -12.92 -8.96 2.15
CA SER A 14 -14.26 -9.00 2.74
C SER A 14 -15.35 -8.78 1.69
N ASN A 15 -16.62 -8.75 2.11
CA ASN A 15 -17.76 -8.34 1.27
C ASN A 15 -18.16 -6.88 1.55
N ALA A 16 -19.04 -6.32 0.71
CA ALA A 16 -19.47 -4.91 0.84
C ALA A 16 -20.09 -4.56 2.20
N ARG A 17 -20.81 -5.50 2.85
CA ARG A 17 -21.42 -5.26 4.16
C ARG A 17 -20.36 -5.11 5.26
N ALA A 18 -19.33 -5.95 5.24
CA ALA A 18 -18.21 -5.87 6.18
C ALA A 18 -17.31 -4.66 5.86
N ALA A 19 -17.08 -4.37 4.58
CA ALA A 19 -16.36 -3.20 4.14
C ALA A 19 -17.02 -1.88 4.57
N CYS A 20 -18.34 -1.84 4.75
CA CYS A 20 -19.05 -0.65 5.24
C CYS A 20 -19.28 -0.64 6.77
N ASN A 21 -18.70 -1.57 7.52
CA ASN A 21 -18.81 -1.59 8.98
C ASN A 21 -17.65 -0.82 9.62
N GLU A 22 -17.94 0.38 10.12
CA GLU A 22 -16.92 1.31 10.62
C GLU A 22 -16.17 0.78 11.84
N ASP A 23 -16.83 0.04 12.73
CA ASP A 23 -16.20 -0.59 13.90
C ASP A 23 -15.16 -1.63 13.49
N LEU A 24 -15.48 -2.47 12.49
CA LEU A 24 -14.55 -3.47 11.96
C LEU A 24 -13.34 -2.80 11.30
N LEU A 25 -13.57 -1.78 10.47
CA LEU A 25 -12.47 -1.05 9.82
C LEU A 25 -11.57 -0.36 10.84
N THR A 26 -12.15 0.29 11.84
CA THR A 26 -11.41 0.99 12.90
C THR A 26 -10.59 0.00 13.72
N ARG A 27 -11.18 -1.13 14.12
CA ARG A 27 -10.50 -2.17 14.90
C ARG A 27 -9.32 -2.79 14.15
N GLU A 28 -9.46 -3.04 12.85
CA GLU A 28 -8.37 -3.59 12.04
C GLU A 28 -7.40 -2.51 11.52
N GLY A 29 -7.65 -1.22 11.81
CA GLY A 29 -6.80 -0.11 11.37
C GLY A 29 -6.79 0.10 9.85
N VAL A 30 -7.88 -0.20 9.16
CA VAL A 30 -7.99 -0.01 7.71
C VAL A 30 -8.05 1.47 7.38
N THR A 31 -7.15 1.95 6.51
CA THR A 31 -7.07 3.34 6.07
C THR A 31 -7.31 3.52 4.56
N PHE A 32 -7.32 2.41 3.80
CA PHE A 32 -7.50 2.43 2.36
C PHE A 32 -8.33 1.22 1.90
N CYS A 33 -9.31 1.44 1.00
CA CYS A 33 -10.16 0.41 0.43
C CYS A 33 -10.12 0.40 -1.10
N ILE A 34 -10.07 -0.81 -1.67
CA ILE A 34 -10.27 -1.04 -3.11
C ILE A 34 -11.67 -1.63 -3.29
N ASN A 35 -12.57 -0.87 -3.93
CA ASN A 35 -13.93 -1.30 -4.21
C ASN A 35 -14.02 -1.85 -5.64
N VAL A 36 -13.98 -3.17 -5.78
CA VAL A 36 -14.02 -3.89 -7.07
C VAL A 36 -15.47 -4.12 -7.52
N THR A 37 -16.27 -3.05 -7.53
CA THR A 37 -17.67 -3.10 -7.97
C THR A 37 -18.06 -1.80 -8.65
N ARG A 38 -19.12 -1.84 -9.46
CA ARG A 38 -19.70 -0.64 -10.05
C ARG A 38 -20.59 0.16 -9.10
N GLN A 39 -21.31 -0.53 -8.20
CA GLN A 39 -22.44 0.07 -7.48
C GLN A 39 -22.33 0.02 -5.94
N GLN A 40 -21.49 -0.85 -5.36
CA GLN A 40 -21.43 -0.93 -3.90
C GLN A 40 -20.84 0.36 -3.32
N PRO A 41 -21.34 0.83 -2.16
CA PRO A 41 -20.86 2.06 -1.55
C PRO A 41 -19.42 1.92 -1.04
N PHE A 42 -18.77 3.06 -0.81
CA PHE A 42 -17.57 3.13 0.04
C PHE A 42 -17.98 3.21 1.51
N PRO A 43 -17.07 2.89 2.44
CA PRO A 43 -17.30 3.13 3.86
C PRO A 43 -17.65 4.60 4.13
N GLY A 44 -18.53 4.87 5.10
CA GLY A 44 -18.86 6.23 5.55
C GLY A 44 -17.74 6.92 6.35
N LEU A 45 -16.68 6.18 6.65
CA LEU A 45 -15.61 6.57 7.55
C LEU A 45 -14.63 7.54 6.87
N GLN A 46 -14.58 8.80 7.32
CA GLN A 46 -13.81 9.86 6.67
C GLN A 46 -12.30 9.58 6.57
N GLN A 47 -11.72 8.86 7.53
CA GLN A 47 -10.30 8.51 7.51
C GLN A 47 -9.95 7.40 6.49
N VAL A 48 -10.94 6.76 5.88
CA VAL A 48 -10.73 5.69 4.89
C VAL A 48 -10.78 6.27 3.49
N GLN A 49 -9.64 6.27 2.83
CA GLN A 49 -9.56 6.61 1.41
C GLN A 49 -9.89 5.37 0.56
N GLY A 50 -10.17 5.56 -0.72
CA GLY A 50 -10.37 4.40 -1.58
C GLY A 50 -10.39 4.71 -3.06
N ILE A 51 -10.26 3.64 -3.82
CA ILE A 51 -10.34 3.61 -5.27
C ILE A 51 -11.41 2.62 -5.70
N ARG A 52 -12.09 2.92 -6.81
CA ARG A 52 -13.08 2.03 -7.41
C ARG A 52 -12.50 1.39 -8.65
N ILE A 53 -12.65 0.07 -8.76
CA ILE A 53 -12.43 -0.71 -9.98
C ILE A 53 -13.83 -1.11 -10.48
N PRO A 54 -14.41 -0.39 -11.46
CA PRO A 54 -15.82 -0.50 -11.81
C PRO A 54 -16.08 -1.64 -12.80
N VAL A 55 -15.91 -2.89 -12.37
CA VAL A 55 -16.15 -4.09 -13.17
C VAL A 55 -17.40 -4.84 -12.73
N PHE A 56 -18.02 -5.60 -13.65
CA PHE A 56 -18.97 -6.65 -13.32
C PHE A 56 -18.27 -7.97 -12.98
N ASP A 57 -19.02 -8.86 -12.31
CA ASP A 57 -18.61 -10.27 -12.15
C ASP A 57 -19.02 -11.04 -13.41
N ASP A 58 -18.31 -10.77 -14.51
CA ASP A 58 -18.56 -11.32 -15.84
C ASP A 58 -17.23 -11.80 -16.45
N PRO A 59 -17.14 -13.01 -17.02
CA PRO A 59 -15.92 -13.52 -17.67
C PRO A 59 -15.39 -12.66 -18.82
N ALA A 60 -16.23 -11.79 -19.42
CA ALA A 60 -15.84 -10.88 -20.49
C ALA A 60 -15.28 -9.53 -19.97
N GLU A 61 -15.35 -9.23 -18.68
CA GLU A 61 -14.74 -8.02 -18.11
C GLU A 61 -13.21 -8.11 -18.11
N ASP A 62 -12.56 -7.04 -18.59
CA ASP A 62 -11.10 -6.94 -18.55
C ASP A 62 -10.64 -6.46 -17.18
N LEU A 63 -10.53 -7.39 -16.23
CA LEU A 63 -9.96 -7.11 -14.91
C LEU A 63 -8.43 -6.91 -14.97
N TYR A 64 -7.77 -7.44 -16.02
CA TYR A 64 -6.32 -7.49 -16.14
C TYR A 64 -5.70 -6.09 -16.15
N GLN A 65 -6.35 -5.13 -16.80
CA GLN A 65 -5.91 -3.73 -16.82
C GLN A 65 -5.72 -3.11 -15.43
N TYR A 66 -6.35 -3.67 -14.38
CA TYR A 66 -6.28 -3.17 -13.01
C TYR A 66 -5.30 -3.91 -12.11
N PHE A 67 -4.67 -4.99 -12.58
CA PHE A 67 -3.72 -5.77 -11.77
C PHE A 67 -2.45 -4.97 -11.45
N GLU A 68 -2.01 -4.11 -12.37
CA GLU A 68 -0.83 -3.27 -12.19
C GLU A 68 -1.21 -1.80 -11.95
N GLN A 69 -1.62 -1.49 -10.72
CA GLN A 69 -1.84 -0.11 -10.33
C GLN A 69 -0.53 0.59 -9.99
N LYS A 70 -0.35 1.81 -10.53
CA LYS A 70 0.81 2.64 -10.25
C LYS A 70 0.56 3.47 -8.99
N CYS A 71 1.40 3.28 -7.98
CA CYS A 71 1.43 4.11 -6.78
C CYS A 71 2.53 5.17 -6.88
N LEU A 72 2.22 6.41 -6.51
CA LEU A 72 3.18 7.50 -6.43
C LEU A 72 3.51 7.80 -4.96
N VAL A 73 4.78 7.68 -4.59
CA VAL A 73 5.29 8.14 -3.29
C VAL A 73 6.05 9.44 -3.51
N TYR A 74 5.59 10.52 -2.87
CA TYR A 74 6.22 11.83 -2.99
C TYR A 74 6.40 12.50 -1.62
N CYS A 75 7.30 13.47 -1.59
CA CYS A 75 7.41 14.45 -0.51
C CYS A 75 7.76 15.80 -1.14
N LYS A 76 7.98 16.86 -0.34
CA LYS A 76 8.20 18.22 -0.87
C LYS A 76 9.21 18.29 -2.03
N ASN A 77 10.36 17.60 -1.90
CA ASN A 77 11.47 17.68 -2.87
C ASN A 77 11.79 16.32 -3.53
N GLY A 78 11.09 15.25 -3.13
CA GLY A 78 11.43 13.90 -3.58
C GLY A 78 12.86 13.44 -3.22
N ARG A 79 13.44 13.91 -2.11
CA ARG A 79 14.84 13.64 -1.71
C ARG A 79 14.95 12.67 -0.53
N SER A 80 14.36 13.02 0.61
CA SER A 80 14.59 12.28 1.87
C SER A 80 13.43 11.33 2.23
N ARG A 81 12.29 11.86 2.66
CA ARG A 81 11.12 11.09 3.13
C ARG A 81 10.61 10.06 2.12
N SER A 82 10.31 10.50 0.89
CA SER A 82 9.78 9.61 -0.14
C SER A 82 10.80 8.57 -0.58
N ALA A 83 12.09 8.91 -0.62
CA ALA A 83 13.14 7.95 -0.94
C ALA A 83 13.21 6.86 0.14
N ALA A 84 13.17 7.23 1.43
CA ALA A 84 13.17 6.28 2.53
C ALA A 84 11.99 5.30 2.45
N ILE A 85 10.77 5.79 2.20
CA ILE A 85 9.59 4.94 2.04
C ILE A 85 9.72 4.00 0.84
N CYS A 86 10.20 4.49 -0.31
CA CYS A 86 10.43 3.62 -1.47
C CYS A 86 11.49 2.54 -1.19
N THR A 87 12.57 2.89 -0.50
CA THR A 87 13.60 1.94 -0.07
C THR A 87 13.00 0.86 0.83
N ALA A 88 12.25 1.25 1.86
CA ALA A 88 11.58 0.32 2.77
C ALA A 88 10.62 -0.64 2.03
N TYR A 89 9.86 -0.11 1.08
CA TYR A 89 8.97 -0.90 0.24
C TYR A 89 9.74 -1.95 -0.57
N LEU A 90 10.85 -1.58 -1.20
CA LEU A 90 11.67 -2.50 -1.97
C LEU A 90 12.30 -3.58 -1.09
N MET A 91 12.76 -3.24 0.12
CA MET A 91 13.25 -4.25 1.07
C MET A 91 12.17 -5.27 1.40
N ARG A 92 10.98 -4.80 1.81
CA ARG A 92 9.89 -5.68 2.25
C ARG A 92 9.29 -6.54 1.14
N HIS A 93 9.10 -5.97 -0.05
CA HIS A 93 8.29 -6.59 -1.11
C HIS A 93 9.11 -7.18 -2.25
N ARG A 94 10.39 -6.81 -2.37
CA ARG A 94 11.32 -7.38 -3.35
C ARG A 94 12.49 -8.13 -2.69
N ASN A 95 12.46 -8.27 -1.36
CA ASN A 95 13.50 -8.95 -0.57
C ASN A 95 14.91 -8.45 -0.91
N LEU A 96 15.03 -7.15 -1.16
CA LEU A 96 16.33 -6.52 -1.42
C LEU A 96 16.98 -6.12 -0.08
N PRO A 97 18.28 -6.35 0.12
CA PRO A 97 19.03 -5.70 1.19
C PRO A 97 18.92 -4.18 1.09
N LEU A 98 19.07 -3.46 2.20
CA LEU A 98 18.97 -2.01 2.29
C LEU A 98 19.82 -1.30 1.24
N LYS A 99 21.07 -1.76 1.07
CA LYS A 99 21.99 -1.21 0.08
C LYS A 99 21.42 -1.30 -1.33
N ASP A 100 20.97 -2.47 -1.75
CA ASP A 100 20.47 -2.71 -3.11
C ASP A 100 19.12 -2.04 -3.36
N ALA A 101 18.25 -2.03 -2.33
CA ALA A 101 16.99 -1.31 -2.34
C ALA A 101 17.21 0.20 -2.53
N PHE A 102 18.16 0.78 -1.79
CA PHE A 102 18.48 2.20 -1.91
C PHE A 102 19.14 2.54 -3.25
N GLU A 103 20.07 1.72 -3.75
CA GLU A 103 20.69 1.94 -5.06
C GLU A 103 19.67 1.91 -6.19
N THR A 104 18.65 1.04 -6.10
CA THR A 104 17.52 1.03 -7.05
C THR A 104 16.79 2.38 -7.05
N VAL A 105 16.50 2.94 -5.87
CA VAL A 105 15.86 4.27 -5.74
C VAL A 105 16.78 5.39 -6.24
N LYS A 106 18.08 5.33 -5.91
CA LYS A 106 19.09 6.33 -6.30
C LYS A 106 19.31 6.36 -7.82
N THR A 107 19.30 5.20 -8.47
CA THR A 107 19.37 5.08 -9.92
C THR A 107 18.16 5.73 -10.59
N ALA A 108 16.95 5.46 -10.08
CA ALA A 108 15.72 6.07 -10.60
C ALA A 108 15.64 7.58 -10.31
N ARG A 109 16.20 8.03 -9.18
CA ARG A 109 16.23 9.43 -8.77
C ARG A 109 17.58 9.79 -8.11
N PRO A 110 18.55 10.34 -8.89
CA PRO A 110 19.89 10.68 -8.38
C PRO A 110 19.90 11.64 -7.18
N ALA A 111 18.87 12.47 -7.04
CA ALA A 111 18.72 13.39 -5.90
C ALA A 111 18.23 12.70 -4.60
N ALA A 112 17.94 11.40 -4.61
CA ALA A 112 17.50 10.66 -3.43
C ALA A 112 18.59 10.63 -2.35
N GLU A 113 18.22 11.03 -1.14
CA GLU A 113 19.13 11.12 0.01
C GLU A 113 18.28 11.18 1.29
N PRO A 114 17.92 10.00 1.85
CA PRO A 114 17.39 9.91 3.21
C PRO A 114 18.32 10.64 4.19
N ASN A 115 17.76 11.30 5.19
CA ASN A 115 18.59 11.89 6.24
C ASN A 115 19.15 10.78 7.15
N ALA A 116 20.15 11.09 7.97
CA ALA A 116 20.80 10.11 8.83
C ALA A 116 19.81 9.37 9.76
N GLY A 117 18.79 10.06 10.29
CA GLY A 117 17.77 9.45 11.15
C GLY A 117 16.89 8.43 10.42
N PHE A 118 16.45 8.74 9.20
CA PHE A 118 15.71 7.78 8.36
C PHE A 118 16.61 6.64 7.92
N TRP A 119 17.89 6.89 7.67
CA TRP A 119 18.84 5.83 7.34
C TRP A 119 18.98 4.82 8.48
N SER A 120 19.17 5.27 9.73
CA SER A 120 19.22 4.38 10.89
C SER A 120 17.92 3.60 11.11
N GLN A 121 16.76 4.21 10.82
CA GLN A 121 15.48 3.50 10.87
C GLN A 121 15.38 2.42 9.79
N LEU A 122 15.90 2.67 8.58
CA LEU A 122 15.94 1.67 7.52
C LEU A 122 16.87 0.50 7.85
N GLN A 123 18.01 0.76 8.51
CA GLN A 123 18.92 -0.30 8.98
C GLN A 123 18.23 -1.19 10.01
N ARG A 124 17.57 -0.60 11.00
CA ARG A 124 16.77 -1.36 11.98
C ARG A 124 15.65 -2.15 11.30
N TYR A 125 14.99 -1.56 10.32
CA TYR A 125 13.93 -2.25 9.59
C TYR A 125 14.47 -3.44 8.79
N GLU A 126 15.67 -3.34 8.21
CA GLU A 126 16.33 -4.49 7.55
C GLU A 126 16.59 -5.64 8.53
N GLU A 127 17.03 -5.34 9.76
CA GLU A 127 17.21 -6.34 10.83
C GLU A 127 15.87 -7.01 11.21
N ASP A 128 14.79 -6.23 11.32
CA ASP A 128 13.45 -6.73 11.66
C ASP A 128 12.82 -7.60 10.53
N LEU A 129 13.38 -7.57 9.32
CA LEU A 129 12.89 -8.34 8.16
C LEU A 129 13.59 -9.70 7.98
N GLN A 130 14.71 -9.94 8.65
CA GLN A 130 15.45 -11.20 8.64
C GLN A 130 14.83 -12.23 9.60
#